data_AF-A0AAQ4EZT0-F1
#
_entry.id   AF-A0AAQ4EZT0-F1
#
_cell.length_a   1.000
_cell.length_b   1.000
_cell.length_c   1.000
_cell.angle_alpha   90.00
_cell.angle_beta   90.00
_cell.angle_gamma   90.00
#
_symmetry.space_group_name_H-M   'P 1'
#
loop_
_entity.id
_entity.type
_entity.pdbx_description
1 polymer ?
#
loop_
_entity_poly.entity_id
_entity_poly.type
_entity_poly.pdbx_seq_one_letter_code
_entity_poly.pdbx_strand_id
1 'polypeptide(L)'
;MRRECLRLQECRAPACQQNCVDAYHKYYDVIGNCEGLDCICEFKKPCTIRYCYNKCMTKYQNETKVGLTGTCERTNCVCDWGNKCDKAKCKDSCVTLHGKGTKAKCVREDCVCRKK
;
A
#
# COMPACT_ATOMS: atom_id res chain seq x y z
N MET A 1 -6.67 17.13 4.61
CA MET A 1 -7.89 16.30 4.41
C MET A 1 -9.01 17.27 4.08
N ARG A 2 -9.78 17.05 3.00
CA ARG A 2 -10.95 17.89 2.67
C ARG A 2 -12.20 17.19 3.18
N ARG A 3 -13.20 17.95 3.60
CA ARG A 3 -14.48 17.44 4.11
C ARG A 3 -15.62 18.19 3.44
N GLU A 4 -16.67 17.47 3.07
CA GLU A 4 -17.94 18.03 2.60
C GLU A 4 -19.10 17.40 3.36
N CYS A 5 -20.11 18.21 3.66
CA CYS A 5 -21.29 17.78 4.42
C CYS A 5 -22.53 17.82 3.52
N LEU A 6 -23.28 16.72 3.50
CA LEU A 6 -24.58 16.58 2.88
C LEU A 6 -25.61 16.38 3.99
N ARG A 7 -26.50 17.36 4.17
CA ARG A 7 -27.54 17.27 5.19
C ARG A 7 -28.64 16.32 4.71
N LEU A 8 -28.91 15.27 5.46
CA LEU A 8 -29.93 14.26 5.12
C LEU A 8 -31.10 14.30 6.10
N GLN A 9 -32.28 13.84 5.66
CA GLN A 9 -33.41 13.62 6.57
C GLN A 9 -33.16 12.42 7.50
N GLU A 10 -32.42 11.42 7.02
CA GLU A 10 -31.92 10.29 7.79
C GLU A 10 -30.52 9.93 7.27
N CYS A 11 -29.50 9.98 8.14
CA CYS A 11 -28.14 9.59 7.75
C CYS A 11 -27.91 8.11 8.05
N ARG A 12 -27.93 7.28 7.00
CA ARG A 12 -27.51 5.89 7.09
C ARG A 12 -26.08 5.76 6.57
N ALA A 13 -25.18 5.25 7.40
CA ALA A 13 -23.76 5.06 7.05
C ALA A 13 -23.54 4.40 5.66
N PRO A 14 -24.20 3.30 5.27
CA PRO A 14 -24.00 2.71 3.95
C PRO A 14 -24.47 3.62 2.80
N ALA A 15 -25.58 4.34 2.98
CA ALA A 15 -26.09 5.28 1.97
C ALA A 15 -25.20 6.52 1.85
N CYS A 16 -24.71 7.04 2.98
CA CYS A 16 -23.75 8.13 3.02
C CYS A 16 -22.44 7.76 2.32
N GLN A 17 -21.87 6.60 2.64
CA GLN A 17 -20.69 6.06 1.97
C GLN A 17 -20.90 5.96 0.46
N GLN A 18 -22.03 5.41 0.01
CA GLN A 18 -22.32 5.25 -1.42
C GLN A 18 -22.40 6.61 -2.13
N ASN A 19 -23.13 7.58 -1.57
CA ASN A 19 -23.26 8.92 -2.15
C ASN A 19 -21.89 9.62 -2.27
N CYS A 20 -21.06 9.52 -1.24
CA CYS A 20 -19.71 10.09 -1.26
C CYS A 20 -18.81 9.40 -2.31
N VAL A 21 -18.91 8.08 -2.45
CA VAL A 21 -18.18 7.32 -3.46
C VAL A 21 -18.64 7.71 -4.87
N ASP A 22 -19.94 7.70 -5.14
CA ASP A 22 -20.48 8.00 -6.46
C ASP A 22 -20.07 9.38 -6.96
N ALA A 23 -20.04 10.37 -6.07
CA ALA A 23 -19.65 11.73 -6.41
C ALA A 23 -18.12 11.89 -6.64
N TYR A 24 -17.27 11.17 -5.90
CA TYR A 24 -15.85 11.56 -5.77
C TYR A 24 -14.80 10.46 -5.96
N HIS A 25 -15.19 9.19 -6.07
CA HIS A 25 -14.26 8.04 -6.15
C HIS A 25 -13.29 8.09 -7.33
N LYS A 26 -13.64 8.80 -8.41
CA LYS A 26 -12.82 8.90 -9.62
C LYS A 26 -11.47 9.57 -9.37
N TYR A 27 -11.39 10.47 -8.39
CA TYR A 27 -10.20 11.28 -8.13
C TYR A 27 -9.66 11.13 -6.71
N TYR A 28 -10.49 10.66 -5.78
CA TYR A 28 -10.17 10.59 -4.36
C TYR A 28 -10.49 9.22 -3.79
N ASP A 29 -9.78 8.85 -2.74
CA ASP A 29 -10.26 7.85 -1.81
C ASP A 29 -11.20 8.55 -0.83
N VAL A 30 -12.39 7.97 -0.63
CA VAL A 30 -13.52 8.64 -0.02
C VAL A 30 -14.12 7.76 1.06
N ILE A 31 -14.30 8.34 2.24
CA ILE A 31 -15.00 7.71 3.36
C ILE A 31 -16.20 8.58 3.69
N GLY A 32 -17.40 8.01 3.64
CA GLY A 32 -18.64 8.65 4.06
C GLY A 32 -19.00 8.21 5.48
N ASN A 33 -19.08 9.17 6.39
CA ASN A 33 -19.45 8.95 7.78
C ASN A 33 -20.69 9.77 8.13
N CYS A 34 -21.55 9.24 9.01
CA CYS A 34 -22.67 10.01 9.55
C CYS A 34 -22.27 10.68 10.85
N GLU A 35 -22.36 12.01 10.93
CA GLU A 35 -22.30 12.78 12.16
C GLU A 35 -23.71 13.32 12.46
N GLY A 36 -24.49 12.56 13.24
CA GLY A 36 -25.90 12.87 13.46
C GLY A 36 -26.74 12.70 12.19
N LEU A 37 -27.36 13.79 11.72
CA LEU A 37 -28.13 13.83 10.47
C LEU A 37 -27.29 14.26 9.25
N ASP A 38 -26.03 14.61 9.47
CA ASP A 38 -25.13 15.06 8.42
C ASP A 38 -24.29 13.90 7.91
N CYS A 39 -24.29 13.71 6.59
CA CYS A 39 -23.38 12.81 5.90
C CYS A 39 -22.10 13.57 5.55
N ILE A 40 -20.98 13.15 6.11
CA ILE A 40 -19.67 13.76 5.91
C ILE A 40 -18.84 12.89 4.97
N CYS A 41 -18.45 13.46 3.83
CA CYS A 41 -17.51 12.86 2.90
C CYS A 41 -16.09 13.33 3.23
N GLU A 42 -15.23 12.42 3.67
CA GLU A 42 -13.81 12.67 3.90
C GLU A 42 -13.00 12.26 2.68
N PHE A 43 -12.20 13.19 2.16
CA PHE A 43 -11.39 12.98 0.96
C PHE A 43 -9.92 12.85 1.28
N LYS A 44 -9.32 11.79 0.76
CA LYS A 44 -7.87 11.59 0.76
C LYS A 44 -7.36 11.47 -0.66
N LYS A 45 -6.40 12.33 -1.01
CA LYS A 45 -5.75 12.27 -2.33
C LYS A 45 -5.01 10.94 -2.46
N PRO A 46 -5.14 10.25 -3.61
CA PRO A 46 -4.27 9.15 -3.92
C PRO A 46 -2.82 9.61 -3.85
N CYS A 47 -1.92 8.71 -3.44
CA CYS A 47 -0.51 8.96 -3.55
C CYS A 47 -0.09 9.10 -5.04
N THR A 48 1.13 9.55 -5.27
CA THR A 48 1.75 9.52 -6.60
C THR A 48 2.91 8.53 -6.59
N ILE A 49 3.17 7.89 -7.73
CA ILE A 49 4.30 6.95 -7.87
C ILE A 49 5.61 7.65 -7.48
N ARG A 50 5.81 8.90 -7.91
CA ARG A 50 6.99 9.70 -7.55
C ARG A 50 7.11 9.93 -6.05
N TYR A 51 6.01 10.28 -5.38
CA TYR A 51 6.00 10.44 -3.92
C TYR A 51 6.32 9.12 -3.22
N CYS A 52 5.71 8.01 -3.65
CA CYS A 52 5.95 6.70 -3.05
C CYS A 52 7.37 6.20 -3.28
N TYR A 53 7.92 6.39 -4.48
CA TYR A 53 9.32 6.09 -4.80
C TYR A 53 10.26 6.83 -3.86
N ASN A 54 10.12 8.16 -3.74
CA ASN A 54 10.95 8.97 -2.84
C ASN A 54 10.80 8.51 -1.38
N LYS A 55 9.56 8.26 -0.92
CA LYS A 55 9.29 7.78 0.43
C LYS A 55 9.97 6.44 0.71
N CYS A 56 9.93 5.50 -0.25
CA CYS A 56 10.57 4.20 -0.13
C CYS A 56 12.10 4.32 -0.13
N MET A 57 12.66 5.14 -1.02
CA MET A 57 14.09 5.44 -1.06
C MET A 57 14.58 6.04 0.27
N THR A 58 13.85 6.99 0.86
CA THR A 58 14.20 7.55 2.17
C THR A 58 14.08 6.51 3.29
N LYS A 59 13.03 5.70 3.30
CA LYS A 59 12.81 4.67 4.33
C LYS A 59 13.96 3.65 4.35
N TYR A 60 14.43 3.23 3.19
CA TYR A 60 15.46 2.19 3.03
C TYR A 60 16.82 2.77 2.62
N GLN A 61 17.08 4.06 2.82
CA GLN A 61 18.29 4.74 2.36
C GLN A 61 19.61 4.11 2.85
N ASN A 62 19.57 3.44 4.00
CA ASN A 62 20.71 2.77 4.64
C ASN A 62 20.73 1.25 4.41
N GLU A 63 19.81 0.73 3.59
CA GLU A 63 19.68 -0.69 3.29
C GLU A 63 19.90 -0.94 1.80
N THR A 64 20.68 -1.96 1.47
CA THR A 64 20.95 -2.35 0.09
C THR A 64 19.76 -3.14 -0.49
N LYS A 65 18.65 -2.46 -0.75
CA LYS A 65 17.46 -3.04 -1.40
C LYS A 65 17.65 -3.03 -2.92
N VAL A 66 17.92 -4.20 -3.50
CA VAL A 66 18.19 -4.33 -4.94
C VAL A 66 16.92 -4.01 -5.74
N GLY A 67 17.01 -3.05 -6.66
CA GLY A 67 15.86 -2.68 -7.50
C GLY A 67 14.68 -2.14 -6.69
N LEU A 68 14.94 -1.31 -5.67
CA LEU A 68 13.90 -0.70 -4.85
C LEU A 68 12.95 0.15 -5.72
N THR A 69 11.67 -0.10 -5.54
CA THR A 69 10.56 0.60 -6.17
C THR A 69 9.53 1.02 -5.13
N GLY A 70 8.75 2.04 -5.47
CA GLY A 70 7.61 2.49 -4.69
C GLY A 70 6.39 2.52 -5.57
N THR A 71 5.38 1.71 -5.25
CA THR A 71 4.09 1.72 -5.91
C THR A 71 3.08 2.51 -5.08
N CYS A 72 2.06 3.04 -5.76
CA CYS A 72 0.97 3.73 -5.11
C CYS A 72 -0.30 2.87 -5.20
N GLU A 73 -0.80 2.45 -4.05
CA GLU A 73 -2.07 1.73 -3.91
C GLU A 73 -3.08 2.66 -3.25
N ARG A 74 -3.87 3.35 -4.09
CA ARG A 74 -4.80 4.42 -3.67
C ARG A 74 -4.09 5.47 -2.81
N THR A 75 -4.24 5.43 -1.50
CA THR A 75 -3.64 6.40 -0.58
C THR A 75 -2.40 5.90 0.16
N ASN A 76 -1.99 4.66 -0.12
CA ASN A 76 -0.90 3.99 0.55
C ASN A 76 0.29 3.80 -0.41
N CYS A 77 1.48 4.11 0.08
CA CYS A 77 2.71 3.80 -0.65
C CYS A 77 3.23 2.44 -0.21
N VAL A 78 3.46 1.56 -1.18
CA VAL A 78 4.01 0.22 -0.97
C VAL A 78 5.41 0.20 -1.53
N CYS A 79 6.36 -0.31 -0.74
CA CYS A 79 7.75 -0.47 -1.17
C CYS A 79 8.00 -1.92 -1.56
N ASP A 80 8.60 -2.11 -2.72
CA ASP A 80 8.95 -3.43 -3.23
C ASP A 80 10.36 -3.43 -3.83
N TRP A 81 11.04 -4.56 -3.81
CA TRP A 81 12.42 -4.69 -4.28
C TRP A 81 12.73 -6.15 -4.66
N GLY A 82 13.73 -6.34 -5.51
CA GLY A 82 13.94 -7.59 -6.25
C GLY A 82 14.21 -8.83 -5.40
N ASN A 83 14.76 -8.67 -4.19
CA ASN A 83 14.99 -9.76 -3.24
C ASN A 83 14.11 -9.68 -1.99
N LYS A 84 12.97 -9.00 -2.07
CA LYS A 84 12.02 -8.95 -0.96
C LYS A 84 11.62 -10.36 -0.52
N CYS A 85 11.74 -10.61 0.78
CA CYS A 85 11.43 -11.89 1.36
C CYS A 85 9.93 -12.15 1.27
N ASP A 86 9.59 -13.16 0.49
CA ASP A 86 8.39 -13.97 0.65
C ASP A 86 8.84 -15.31 1.23
N LYS A 87 8.43 -15.66 2.46
CA LYS A 87 8.88 -16.90 3.11
C LYS A 87 8.53 -18.15 2.30
N ALA A 88 7.40 -18.13 1.58
CA ALA A 88 6.99 -19.26 0.76
C ALA A 88 7.89 -19.39 -0.48
N LYS A 89 8.25 -18.25 -1.10
CA LYS A 89 8.99 -18.25 -2.37
C LYS A 89 10.51 -18.17 -2.20
N CYS A 90 11.01 -17.63 -1.09
CA CYS A 90 12.43 -17.37 -0.89
C CYS A 90 13.28 -18.64 -1.00
N LYS A 91 12.79 -19.76 -0.45
CA LYS A 91 13.45 -21.06 -0.60
C LYS A 91 13.49 -21.51 -2.06
N ASP A 92 12.37 -21.44 -2.76
CA ASP A 92 12.25 -21.88 -4.14
C ASP A 92 13.09 -21.00 -5.08
N SER A 93 13.07 -19.68 -4.91
CA SER A 93 13.91 -18.74 -5.64
C SER A 93 15.40 -19.04 -5.44
N CYS A 94 15.83 -19.29 -4.21
CA CYS A 94 17.23 -19.63 -3.93
C CYS A 94 17.66 -20.97 -4.56
N VAL A 95 16.78 -21.98 -4.54
CA VAL A 95 17.06 -23.29 -5.16
C VAL A 95 17.11 -23.17 -6.67
N THR A 96 16.25 -22.37 -7.28
CA THR A 96 16.27 -22.08 -8.73
C THR A 96 17.56 -21.36 -9.15
N LEU A 97 18.01 -20.39 -8.36
CA LEU A 97 19.22 -19.60 -8.67
C LEU A 97 20.53 -20.37 -8.43
N HIS A 98 20.62 -21.16 -7.37
CA HIS A 98 21.90 -21.75 -6.93
C HIS A 98 21.95 -23.29 -6.93
N GLY A 99 20.81 -23.94 -7.18
CA GLY A 99 20.66 -25.39 -7.24
C GLY A 99 20.17 -26.03 -5.94
N LYS A 100 19.93 -27.35 -6.00
CA LYS A 100 19.53 -28.18 -4.85
C LYS A 100 20.57 -28.11 -3.72
N GLY A 101 20.10 -28.11 -2.48
CA GLY A 101 20.95 -28.02 -1.27
C GLY A 101 21.23 -26.59 -0.78
N THR A 102 20.79 -25.57 -1.52
CA THR A 102 20.89 -24.17 -1.11
C THR A 102 20.00 -23.89 0.11
N LYS A 103 20.57 -23.25 1.14
CA LYS A 103 19.81 -22.73 2.28
C LYS A 103 19.27 -21.36 1.95
N ALA A 104 18.02 -21.10 2.29
CA ALA A 104 17.41 -19.78 2.18
C ALA A 104 16.99 -19.30 3.56
N LYS A 105 17.19 -18.02 3.85
CA LYS A 105 16.68 -17.39 5.07
C LYS A 105 16.25 -15.97 4.75
N CYS A 106 15.13 -15.58 5.33
CA CYS A 106 14.73 -14.18 5.35
C CYS A 106 15.43 -13.43 6.48
N VAL A 107 16.13 -12.36 6.13
CA VAL A 107 16.85 -11.50 7.06
C VAL A 107 16.39 -10.07 6.79
N ARG A 108 15.73 -9.44 7.77
CA ARG A 108 15.29 -8.03 7.68
C ARG A 108 14.56 -7.72 6.37
N GLU A 109 13.52 -8.51 6.10
CA GLU A 109 12.69 -8.41 4.89
C GLU A 109 13.39 -8.80 3.57
N ASP A 110 14.65 -9.21 3.59
CA ASP A 110 15.38 -9.67 2.40
C ASP A 110 15.52 -11.20 2.37
N CYS A 111 15.36 -11.78 1.19
CA CYS A 111 15.68 -13.18 0.93
C CYS A 111 17.20 -13.34 0.72
N VAL A 112 17.84 -14.16 1.56
CA VAL A 112 19.28 -14.44 1.50
C VAL A 112 19.51 -15.93 1.23
N CYS A 113 20.22 -16.21 0.14
CA CYS A 113 20.63 -17.56 -0.24
C CYS A 113 22.05 -17.86 0.25
N ARG A 114 22.28 -19.05 0.82
CA ARG A 114 23.61 -19.57 1.17
C ARG A 114 23.78 -20.97 0.59
N LYS A 115 24.72 -21.11 -0.32
CA LYS A 115 25.19 -22.41 -0.80
C LYS A 115 26.11 -23.02 0.26
N LYS A 116 25.97 -24.32 0.50
CA LYS A 116 26.93 -25.08 1.31
C LYS A 116 28.15 -25.43 0.47
#